data_AF-A0AAE6KEI9-F1
#
_entry.id   AF-A0AAE6KEI9-F1
#
_cell.length_a   1.000
_cell.length_b   1.000
_cell.length_c   1.000
_cell.angle_alpha   90.00
_cell.angle_beta   90.00
_cell.angle_gamma   90.00
#
_symmetry.space_group_name_H-M   'P 1'
#
loop_
_entity.id
_entity.type
_entity.pdbx_description
1 polymer ?
#
loop_
_entity_poly.entity_id
_entity_poly.type
_entity_poly.pdbx_seq_one_letter_code
_entity_poly.pdbx_strand_id
1 'polypeptide(L)'
;MNLTTLEEIQEWAESNLINRKQASKVAGLNYEGFSSAIKRKHIKPFIEIGDEKGPSTTRLYLKSDVESYAKKVKPRKKSAN
;
A
#
# COMPACT_ATOMS: atom_id res chain seq x y z
N MET A 1 -7.88 -16.61 -8.80
CA MET A 1 -8.96 -15.96 -9.57
C MET A 1 -8.49 -15.86 -10.99
N ASN A 2 -9.26 -16.36 -11.95
CA ASN A 2 -9.07 -16.02 -13.35
C ASN A 2 -9.96 -14.80 -13.58
N LEU A 3 -9.35 -13.63 -13.83
CA LEU A 3 -10.08 -12.43 -14.20
C LEU A 3 -10.15 -12.43 -15.73
N THR A 4 -11.36 -12.55 -16.26
CA THR A 4 -11.63 -12.78 -17.67
C THR A 4 -12.36 -11.63 -18.35
N THR A 5 -13.06 -10.79 -17.57
CA THR A 5 -13.70 -9.57 -18.06
C THR A 5 -13.06 -8.30 -17.51
N LEU A 6 -13.31 -7.17 -18.16
CA LEU A 6 -12.84 -5.87 -17.69
C LEU A 6 -13.50 -5.47 -16.36
N GLU A 7 -14.77 -5.82 -16.19
CA GLU A 7 -15.54 -5.59 -14.98
C GLU A 7 -14.92 -6.34 -13.79
N GLU A 8 -14.57 -7.62 -13.97
CA GLU A 8 -13.91 -8.41 -12.94
C GLU A 8 -12.55 -7.80 -12.52
N ILE A 9 -11.79 -7.29 -13.50
CA ILE A 9 -10.51 -6.60 -13.25
C ILE A 9 -10.76 -5.30 -12.48
N GLN A 10 -11.77 -4.52 -12.88
CA GLN A 10 -12.11 -3.26 -12.23
C GLN A 10 -12.55 -3.50 -10.77
N GLU A 11 -13.48 -4.42 -10.54
CA GLU A 11 -13.95 -4.77 -9.20
C GLU A 11 -12.82 -5.29 -8.30
N TRP A 12 -11.95 -6.13 -8.87
CA TRP A 12 -10.78 -6.60 -8.16
C TRP A 12 -9.85 -5.43 -7.81
N ALA A 13 -9.58 -4.53 -8.76
CA ALA A 13 -8.72 -3.37 -8.53
C ALA A 13 -9.29 -2.43 -7.47
N GLU A 14 -10.58 -2.09 -7.53
CA GLU A 14 -11.26 -1.24 -6.55
C GLU A 14 -11.23 -1.85 -5.14
N SER A 15 -11.35 -3.18 -5.05
CA SER A 15 -11.35 -3.89 -3.76
C SER A 15 -9.96 -4.06 -3.14
N ASN A 16 -8.93 -4.18 -3.98
CA ASN A 16 -7.59 -4.59 -3.54
C ASN A 16 -6.54 -3.49 -3.61
N LEU A 17 -6.75 -2.45 -4.44
CA LEU A 17 -5.81 -1.37 -4.63
C LEU A 17 -6.22 -0.13 -3.85
N ILE A 18 -5.25 0.44 -3.15
CA ILE A 18 -5.42 1.64 -2.35
C ILE A 18 -4.38 2.68 -2.74
N ASN A 19 -4.77 3.95 -2.71
CA ASN A 19 -3.85 5.06 -2.95
C ASN A 19 -2.91 5.29 -1.75
N ARG A 20 -1.91 6.15 -1.94
CA ARG A 20 -0.92 6.46 -0.88
C ARG A 20 -1.55 6.92 0.44
N LYS A 21 -2.59 7.75 0.38
CA LYS A 21 -3.26 8.30 1.57
C LYS A 21 -3.96 7.19 2.36
N GLN A 22 -4.68 6.30 1.66
CA GLN A 22 -5.31 5.13 2.26
C GLN A 22 -4.26 4.15 2.82
N ALA A 23 -3.20 3.87 2.05
CA ALA A 23 -2.13 2.97 2.47
C ALA A 23 -1.40 3.45 3.74
N SER A 24 -1.10 4.76 3.84
CA SER A 24 -0.51 5.36 5.04
C SER A 24 -1.39 5.14 6.28
N LYS A 25 -2.70 5.32 6.14
CA LYS A 25 -3.67 5.08 7.22
C LYS A 25 -3.70 3.60 7.64
N VAL A 26 -3.77 2.67 6.68
CA VAL A 26 -3.76 1.22 6.94
C VAL A 26 -2.47 0.79 7.65
N ALA A 27 -1.33 1.35 7.24
CA ALA A 27 -0.04 1.10 7.86
C ALA A 27 0.10 1.70 9.28
N GLY A 28 -0.81 2.58 9.70
CA GLY A 28 -0.69 3.34 10.94
C GLY A 28 0.46 4.34 10.93
N LEU A 29 0.86 4.81 9.76
CA LEU A 29 1.97 5.74 9.57
C LEU A 29 1.46 7.12 9.15
N ASN A 30 2.19 8.16 9.54
CA ASN A 30 2.06 9.48 8.93
C ASN A 30 2.76 9.51 7.55
N TYR A 31 2.63 10.63 6.84
CA TYR A 31 3.17 10.76 5.49
C TYR A 31 4.69 10.48 5.41
N GLU A 32 5.48 11.07 6.31
CA GLU A 32 6.94 10.88 6.36
C GLU A 32 7.34 9.43 6.67
N GLY A 33 6.66 8.82 7.64
CA GLY A 33 6.87 7.41 7.99
C GLY A 33 6.58 6.50 6.79
N PHE A 34 5.49 6.76 6.06
CA PHE A 34 5.15 6.01 4.87
C PHE A 34 6.14 6.26 3.72
N SER A 35 6.58 7.51 3.52
CA SER A 35 7.65 7.86 2.56
C SER A 35 8.95 7.09 2.85
N SER A 36 9.33 6.99 4.12
CA SER A 36 10.50 6.23 4.56
C SER A 36 10.34 4.74 4.31
N ALA A 37 9.17 4.16 4.59
CA ALA A 37 8.87 2.75 4.32
C ALA A 37 8.98 2.41 2.83
N ILE A 38 8.53 3.31 1.95
CA ILE A 38 8.70 3.18 0.49
C ILE A 38 10.18 3.28 0.11
N LYS A 39 10.89 4.30 0.60
CA LYS A 39 12.32 4.52 0.30
C LYS A 39 13.18 3.32 0.71
N ARG A 40 12.86 2.69 1.84
CA ARG A 40 13.50 1.47 2.36
C ARG A 40 13.01 0.18 1.71
N LYS A 41 12.11 0.28 0.71
CA LYS A 41 11.53 -0.84 -0.04
C LYS A 41 10.74 -1.85 0.82
N HIS A 42 10.28 -1.44 2.00
CA HIS A 42 9.40 -2.26 2.84
C HIS A 42 7.97 -2.31 2.30
N ILE A 43 7.54 -1.23 1.65
CA ILE A 43 6.29 -1.14 0.90
C ILE A 43 6.66 -0.74 -0.53
N LYS A 44 6.11 -1.44 -1.52
CA LYS A 44 6.31 -1.14 -2.94
C LYS A 44 4.97 -0.82 -3.60
N PRO A 45 4.89 0.14 -4.52
CA PRO A 45 3.72 0.31 -5.37
C PRO A 45 3.45 -0.97 -6.15
N PHE A 46 2.18 -1.33 -6.27
CA PHE A 46 1.72 -2.41 -7.15
C PHE A 46 1.53 -1.88 -8.58
N ILE A 47 1.00 -0.66 -8.70
CA ILE A 47 0.88 0.08 -9.95
C ILE A 47 1.51 1.46 -9.76
N GLU A 48 2.29 1.89 -10.74
CA GLU A 48 2.89 3.21 -10.83
C GLU A 48 2.64 3.76 -12.24
N ILE A 49 1.91 4.86 -12.35
CA ILE A 49 1.53 5.50 -13.61
C ILE A 49 2.07 6.92 -13.60
N GLY A 50 2.84 7.27 -14.62
CA GLY A 50 3.37 8.60 -14.85
C GLY A 50 4.64 8.54 -15.69
N ASP A 51 4.83 9.55 -16.53
CA ASP A 51 5.97 9.61 -17.46
C ASP A 51 7.29 9.98 -16.74
N GLU A 52 7.16 10.72 -15.62
CA GLU A 52 8.29 11.16 -14.81
C GLU A 52 8.07 10.87 -13.32
N LYS A 53 9.17 10.72 -12.58
CA LYS A 53 9.14 10.60 -11.12
C LYS A 53 8.79 11.94 -10.50
N GLY A 54 7.63 12.03 -9.85
CA GLY A 54 7.23 13.28 -9.25
C GLY A 54 5.85 13.25 -8.58
N PRO A 55 5.31 14.44 -8.26
CA PRO A 55 3.96 14.58 -7.70
C PRO A 55 2.86 14.18 -8.69
N SER A 56 3.14 14.18 -10.00
CA SER A 56 2.25 13.68 -11.05
C SER A 56 2.14 12.15 -11.09
N THR A 57 3.07 11.43 -10.44
CA THR A 57 3.06 9.96 -10.47
C THR A 57 1.93 9.41 -9.57
N THR A 58 0.97 8.71 -10.17
CA THR A 58 -0.06 7.97 -9.44
C THR A 58 0.49 6.63 -8.99
N ARG A 59 0.41 6.35 -7.69
CA ARG A 59 0.85 5.08 -7.10
C ARG A 59 -0.29 4.42 -6.36
N LEU A 60 -0.58 3.19 -6.74
CA LEU A 60 -1.51 2.31 -6.04
C LEU A 60 -0.74 1.17 -5.38
N TYR A 61 -1.24 0.72 -4.24
CA TYR A 61 -0.62 -0.29 -3.40
C TYR A 61 -1.61 -1.43 -3.17
N LEU A 62 -1.11 -2.67 -3.10
CA LEU A 62 -1.93 -3.78 -2.64
C LEU A 62 -2.26 -3.60 -1.17
N LYS A 63 -3.56 -3.60 -0.86
CA LYS A 63 -4.06 -3.49 0.52
C LYS A 63 -3.48 -4.60 1.41
N SER A 64 -3.46 -5.83 0.92
CA SER A 64 -2.92 -7.01 1.63
C SER A 64 -1.45 -6.87 2.02
N ASP A 65 -0.62 -6.29 1.15
CA ASP A 65 0.80 -6.07 1.42
C ASP A 65 1.02 -5.01 2.49
N VAL A 66 0.24 -3.92 2.42
CA VAL A 66 0.30 -2.83 3.40
C VAL A 66 -0.17 -3.33 4.78
N GLU A 67 -1.24 -4.13 4.83
CA GLU A 67 -1.71 -4.77 6.07
C GLU A 67 -0.66 -5.74 6.65
N SER A 68 -0.01 -6.52 5.80
CA SER A 68 1.06 -7.44 6.19
C SER A 68 2.26 -6.69 6.77
N TYR A 69 2.63 -5.55 6.18
CA TYR A 69 3.62 -4.65 6.73
C TYR A 69 3.19 -4.10 8.10
N ALA A 70 1.95 -3.60 8.21
CA ALA A 70 1.42 -3.03 9.45
C ALA A 70 1.48 -4.04 10.61
N LYS A 71 1.15 -5.30 10.34
CA LYS A 71 1.23 -6.41 11.31
C LYS A 71 2.66 -6.68 11.79
N LYS A 72 3.67 -6.52 10.92
CA LYS A 72 5.08 -6.71 11.26
C LYS A 72 5.67 -5.55 12.06
N VAL A 73 5.22 -4.32 11.79
CA VAL A 73 5.77 -3.10 12.40
C VAL A 73 5.07 -2.71 13.69
N LYS A 74 3.82 -3.15 13.90
CA LYS A 74 3.21 -3.05 15.24
C LYS A 74 4.17 -3.72 16.24
N PRO A 75 4.66 -2.99 17.25
CA PRO A 75 5.49 -3.63 18.27
C PRO A 75 4.65 -4.78 18.81
N ARG A 76 5.26 -5.98 18.89
CA ARG A 76 4.76 -7.01 19.81
C ARG A 76 4.51 -6.25 21.11
N LYS A 77 3.25 -6.06 21.52
CA LYS A 77 2.95 -5.48 22.83
C LYS A 77 3.84 -6.27 23.77
N LYS A 78 4.87 -5.61 24.34
CA LYS A 78 5.65 -6.24 25.41
C LYS A 78 4.58 -6.70 26.37
N SER A 79 4.52 -8.01 26.61
CA SER A 79 3.84 -8.55 27.77
C SER A 79 4.32 -7.69 28.93
N ALA A 80 3.42 -6.85 29.44
CA ALA A 80 3.70 -6.11 30.66
C ALA A 80 3.78 -7.18 31.74
N ASN A 81 5.00 -7.44 32.20
CA ASN A 81 5.24 -8.13 33.46
C ASN A 81 4.75 -7.23 34.60
#